data_AF-A0A946U6U6-F1
#
_entry.id   AF-A0A946U6U6-F1
#
_cell.length_a   1.000
_cell.length_b   1.000
_cell.length_c   1.000
_cell.angle_alpha   90.00
_cell.angle_beta   90.00
_cell.angle_gamma   90.00
#
_symmetry.space_group_name_H-M   'P 1'
#
loop_
_entity.id
_entity.type
_entity.pdbx_description
1 polymer ?
#
loop_
_entity_poly.entity_id
_entity_poly.type
_entity_poly.pdbx_seq_one_letter_code
_entity_poly.pdbx_strand_id
1 'polypeptide(L)'
;MSDSVNGSSVNPAEIMVALSGGVDSSVSALLLRDQGKPIAGMFMKNWEEDDRFGACPAEEDAADAQAVADLLGIRLHRRNFAAEYWDYVFEEFLAEYRAGRTPNPDILCNREIKFKTFLEHAVDLGAEKIATGHYVRSDRRD
;
A
#
# COMPACT_ATOMS: atom_id res chain seq x y z
N MET A 1 40.50 7.26 -18.29
CA MET A 1 40.02 6.34 -17.23
C MET A 1 38.61 6.76 -16.94
N SER A 2 37.67 6.10 -17.61
CA SER A 2 36.23 6.34 -17.51
C SER A 2 35.70 5.46 -16.38
N ASP A 3 35.34 6.07 -15.26
CA ASP A 3 34.63 5.36 -14.19
C ASP A 3 33.20 5.08 -14.66
N SER A 4 32.99 3.80 -14.97
CA SER A 4 31.72 3.20 -15.30
C SER A 4 30.74 3.36 -14.14
N VAL A 5 29.60 3.98 -14.44
CA VAL A 5 28.41 4.07 -13.59
C VAL A 5 28.02 2.67 -13.13
N ASN A 6 28.05 2.45 -11.82
CA ASN A 6 27.55 1.25 -11.16
C ASN A 6 26.04 1.17 -11.40
N GLY A 7 25.62 0.34 -12.36
CA GLY A 7 24.23 -0.09 -12.47
C GLY A 7 23.94 -1.06 -11.33
N SER A 8 23.38 -0.55 -10.22
CA SER A 8 22.83 -1.43 -9.20
C SER A 8 21.67 -2.21 -9.82
N SER A 9 21.86 -3.50 -10.07
CA SER A 9 20.75 -4.41 -10.28
C SER A 9 19.90 -4.37 -9.02
N VAL A 10 18.80 -3.60 -9.04
CA VAL A 10 17.81 -3.59 -7.97
C VAL A 10 17.25 -5.00 -7.92
N ASN A 11 17.65 -5.79 -6.92
CA ASN A 11 16.99 -7.05 -6.65
C ASN A 11 15.49 -6.75 -6.48
N PRO A 12 14.60 -7.46 -7.19
CA PRO A 12 13.17 -7.30 -6.96
C PRO A 12 12.90 -7.50 -5.47
N ALA A 13 12.13 -6.58 -4.88
CA ALA A 13 11.82 -6.67 -3.46
C ALA A 13 11.02 -7.95 -3.19
N GLU A 14 11.48 -8.76 -2.25
CA GLU A 14 10.79 -10.00 -1.85
C GLU A 14 9.48 -9.66 -1.14
N ILE A 15 9.46 -8.56 -0.37
CA ILE A 15 8.29 -8.13 0.41
C ILE A 15 7.84 -6.73 -0.04
N MET A 16 6.58 -6.62 -0.47
CA MET A 16 5.94 -5.34 -0.72
C MET A 16 5.15 -4.88 0.52
N VAL A 17 5.51 -3.73 1.08
CA VAL A 17 4.81 -3.15 2.24
C VAL A 17 3.74 -2.17 1.77
N ALA A 18 2.49 -2.37 2.16
CA ALA A 18 1.45 -1.35 2.01
C ALA A 18 1.76 -0.15 2.91
N LEU A 19 2.35 0.90 2.33
CA LEU A 19 2.86 2.07 3.03
C LEU A 19 1.89 3.23 2.84
N SER A 20 1.13 3.57 3.89
CA SER A 20 0.02 4.53 3.79
C SER A 20 0.38 5.96 4.21
N GLY A 21 1.60 6.19 4.69
CA GLY A 21 1.99 7.43 5.39
C GLY A 21 1.75 7.36 6.91
N GLY A 22 0.92 6.42 7.37
CA GLY A 22 0.64 6.21 8.79
C GLY A 22 1.75 5.45 9.54
N VAL A 23 1.86 5.71 10.84
CA VAL A 23 2.92 5.19 11.72
C VAL A 23 3.05 3.65 11.71
N ASP A 24 1.94 2.91 11.71
CA ASP A 24 1.99 1.44 11.80
C ASP A 24 2.65 0.83 10.56
N SER A 25 2.34 1.39 9.38
CA SER A 25 2.94 0.95 8.12
C SER A 25 4.43 1.31 8.05
N SER A 26 4.80 2.49 8.55
CA SER A 26 6.18 2.97 8.63
C SER A 26 7.04 2.11 9.57
N VAL A 27 6.52 1.81 10.77
CA VAL A 27 7.21 0.93 11.73
C VAL A 27 7.28 -0.50 11.19
N SER A 28 6.25 -0.99 10.50
CA SER A 28 6.30 -2.30 9.85
C SER A 28 7.42 -2.40 8.80
N ALA A 29 7.56 -1.38 7.94
CA ALA A 29 8.65 -1.30 6.97
C ALA A 29 10.03 -1.21 7.65
N LEU A 30 10.16 -0.39 8.69
CA LEU A 30 11.37 -0.26 9.50
C LEU A 30 11.80 -1.60 10.09
N LEU A 31 10.88 -2.33 10.73
CA LEU A 31 11.18 -3.62 11.36
C LEU A 31 11.63 -4.68 10.34
N LEU A 32 11.03 -4.71 9.15
CA LEU A 32 11.45 -5.62 8.07
C LEU A 32 12.83 -5.25 7.51
N ARG A 33 13.09 -3.95 7.31
CA ARG A 33 14.39 -3.45 6.88
C ARG A 33 15.48 -3.80 7.90
N ASP A 34 15.23 -3.60 9.19
CA ASP A 34 16.19 -3.87 10.26
C ASP A 34 16.48 -5.38 10.41
N GLN A 35 15.56 -6.25 9.96
CA GLN A 35 15.80 -7.69 9.81
C GLN A 35 16.60 -8.07 8.55
N GLY A 36 17.00 -7.08 7.73
CA GLY A 36 17.74 -7.29 6.49
C GLY A 36 16.90 -7.85 5.33
N LYS A 37 15.57 -7.75 5.39
CA LYS A 37 14.68 -8.24 4.33
C LYS A 37 14.73 -7.31 3.10
N PRO A 38 14.73 -7.84 1.87
CA PRO A 38 14.60 -7.03 0.66
C PRO A 38 13.16 -6.52 0.54
N ILE A 39 12.96 -5.23 0.79
CA ILE A 39 11.61 -4.63 0.79
C ILE A 39 11.47 -3.44 -0.16
N ALA A 40 10.23 -3.21 -0.60
CA ALA A 40 9.77 -1.98 -1.24
C ALA A 40 8.41 -1.59 -0.65
N GLY A 41 8.05 -0.31 -0.76
CA GLY A 41 6.74 0.20 -0.36
C GLY A 41 5.79 0.35 -1.54
N MET A 42 4.49 0.26 -1.29
CA MET A 42 3.44 0.69 -2.21
C MET A 42 2.43 1.59 -1.48
N PHE A 43 2.26 2.80 -2.01
CA PHE A 43 1.17 3.70 -1.65
C PHE A 43 0.00 3.49 -2.61
N MET A 44 -1.21 3.36 -2.06
CA MET A 44 -2.44 3.10 -2.81
C MET A 44 -3.38 4.29 -2.68
N LYS A 45 -3.66 4.98 -3.80
CA LYS A 45 -4.74 5.95 -3.89
C LYS A 45 -6.03 5.19 -4.23
N ASN A 46 -6.93 5.03 -3.25
CA ASN A 46 -8.15 4.24 -3.41
C ASN A 46 -9.41 5.10 -3.59
N TRP A 47 -9.26 6.41 -3.63
CA TRP A 47 -10.38 7.34 -3.78
C TRP A 47 -9.91 8.55 -4.58
N GLU A 48 -10.74 9.01 -5.52
CA GLU A 48 -10.52 10.29 -6.17
C GLU A 48 -11.19 11.37 -5.32
N GLU A 49 -10.40 12.23 -4.68
CA GLU A 49 -10.96 13.42 -4.07
C GLU A 49 -11.59 14.33 -5.12
N ASP A 50 -12.61 15.07 -4.67
CA ASP A 50 -13.20 16.14 -5.44
C ASP A 50 -12.50 17.45 -5.07
N ASP A 51 -11.70 17.96 -5.99
CA ASP A 51 -10.86 19.17 -5.86
C ASP A 51 -11.64 20.43 -5.41
N ARG A 52 -12.97 20.39 -5.44
CA ARG A 52 -13.85 21.46 -4.95
C ARG A 52 -13.77 21.68 -3.44
N PHE A 53 -13.23 20.73 -2.66
CA PHE A 53 -13.25 20.78 -1.19
C PHE A 53 -11.92 21.18 -0.51
N GLY A 54 -10.89 21.57 -1.28
CA GLY A 54 -9.64 22.10 -0.74
C GLY A 54 -8.43 21.19 -0.99
N ALA A 55 -7.42 21.27 -0.11
CA ALA A 55 -6.20 20.47 -0.21
C ALA A 55 -6.52 18.97 -0.11
N CYS A 56 -5.85 18.19 -0.96
CA CYS A 56 -6.06 16.75 -1.14
C CYS A 56 -5.34 15.96 -0.03
N PRO A 57 -6.06 15.34 0.94
CA PRO A 57 -5.42 14.59 2.02
C PRO A 57 -4.56 13.43 1.52
N ALA A 58 -4.94 12.77 0.42
CA ALA A 58 -4.14 11.71 -0.17
C ALA A 58 -2.78 12.19 -0.68
N GLU A 59 -2.62 13.46 -1.06
CA GLU A 59 -1.31 14.01 -1.44
C GLU A 59 -0.38 14.16 -0.24
N GLU A 60 -0.92 14.57 0.92
CA GLU A 60 -0.17 14.66 2.18
C GLU A 60 0.27 13.26 2.64
N ASP A 61 -0.66 12.30 2.69
CA ASP A 61 -0.35 10.90 3.04
C ASP A 61 0.70 10.30 2.09
N ALA A 62 0.63 10.63 0.80
CA ALA A 62 1.59 10.15 -0.18
C ALA A 62 2.95 10.85 -0.06
N ALA A 63 3.00 12.09 0.44
CA ALA A 63 4.25 12.77 0.77
C ALA A 63 4.91 12.15 2.01
N ASP A 64 4.12 11.83 3.04
CA ASP A 64 4.61 11.14 4.24
C ASP A 64 5.12 9.73 3.92
N ALA A 65 4.39 8.97 3.09
CA ALA A 65 4.85 7.67 2.62
C ALA A 65 6.18 7.78 1.85
N GLN A 66 6.35 8.83 1.03
CA GLN A 66 7.60 9.07 0.31
C GLN A 66 8.74 9.42 1.27
N ALA A 67 8.51 10.31 2.23
CA ALA A 67 9.52 10.71 3.21
C ALA A 67 10.00 9.51 4.04
N VAL A 68 9.08 8.62 4.42
CA VAL A 68 9.43 7.36 5.11
C VAL A 68 10.25 6.45 4.19
N ALA A 69 9.83 6.25 2.94
CA ALA A 69 10.56 5.42 2.00
C ALA A 69 11.99 5.93 1.75
N ASP A 70 12.15 7.25 1.61
CA ASP A 70 13.45 7.91 1.43
C ASP A 70 14.34 7.73 2.67
N LEU A 71 13.79 7.92 3.87
CA LEU A 71 14.50 7.71 5.13
C LEU A 71 14.94 6.25 5.33
N LEU A 72 14.12 5.30 4.87
CA LEU A 72 14.42 3.88 4.95
C LEU A 72 15.34 3.41 3.82
N GLY A 73 15.55 4.20 2.77
CA GLY A 73 16.33 3.85 1.59
C GLY A 73 15.65 2.78 0.71
N ILE A 74 14.32 2.77 0.66
CA ILE A 74 13.53 1.77 -0.07
C ILE A 74 12.76 2.42 -1.22
N ARG A 75 12.48 1.64 -2.27
CA ARG A 75 11.65 2.13 -3.39
C ARG A 75 10.19 2.25 -2.97
N LEU A 76 9.54 3.37 -3.32
CA LEU A 76 8.09 3.53 -3.20
C LEU A 76 7.41 3.43 -4.57
N HIS A 77 6.47 2.51 -4.69
CA HIS A 77 5.54 2.40 -5.80
C HIS A 77 4.27 3.19 -5.48
N ARG A 78 3.66 3.81 -6.49
CA ARG A 78 2.34 4.42 -6.38
C ARG A 78 1.37 3.71 -7.32
N ARG A 79 0.18 3.40 -6.82
CA ARG A 79 -0.91 2.81 -7.59
C ARG A 79 -2.20 3.54 -7.28
N ASN A 80 -3.03 3.68 -8.29
CA ASN A 80 -4.37 4.20 -8.16
C ASN A 80 -5.33 3.02 -8.34
N PHE A 81 -6.08 2.71 -7.28
CA PHE A 81 -7.10 1.67 -7.24
C PHE A 81 -8.50 2.26 -6.99
N ALA A 82 -8.71 3.54 -7.33
CA ALA A 82 -9.98 4.21 -7.09
C ALA A 82 -11.14 3.58 -7.88
N ALA A 83 -10.87 3.07 -9.09
CA ALA A 83 -11.88 2.35 -9.88
C ALA A 83 -12.26 1.03 -9.20
N GLU A 84 -11.29 0.22 -8.81
CA GLU A 84 -11.50 -1.05 -8.12
C GLU A 84 -12.19 -0.84 -6.76
N TYR A 85 -11.82 0.20 -6.02
CA TYR A 85 -12.48 0.56 -4.77
C TYR A 85 -13.95 0.95 -5.01
N TRP A 86 -14.23 1.73 -6.05
CA TRP A 86 -15.59 2.10 -6.40
C TRP A 86 -16.44 0.85 -6.68
N ASP A 87 -16.00 0.02 -7.62
CA ASP A 87 -16.73 -1.15 -8.10
C ASP A 87 -16.92 -2.21 -7.01
N TYR A 88 -15.88 -2.50 -6.22
CA TYR A 88 -15.90 -3.64 -5.30
C TYR A 88 -16.23 -3.29 -3.85
N VAL A 89 -16.16 -2.01 -3.47
CA VAL A 89 -16.40 -1.57 -2.08
C VAL A 89 -17.54 -0.56 -2.02
N PHE A 90 -17.46 0.51 -2.81
CA PHE A 90 -18.37 1.64 -2.66
C PHE A 90 -19.77 1.38 -3.23
N GLU A 91 -19.89 0.66 -4.35
CA GLU A 91 -21.20 0.28 -4.89
C GLU A 91 -22.01 -0.58 -3.91
N GLU A 92 -21.36 -1.56 -3.28
CA GLU A 92 -21.97 -2.41 -2.25
C GLU A 92 -22.35 -1.59 -1.01
N PHE A 93 -21.47 -0.71 -0.56
CA PHE A 93 -21.75 0.23 0.53
C PHE A 93 -23.04 1.04 0.28
N LEU A 94 -23.21 1.59 -0.93
CA LEU A 94 -24.43 2.32 -1.30
C LEU A 94 -25.66 1.41 -1.39
N ALA A 95 -25.52 0.20 -1.92
CA ALA A 95 -26.60 -0.78 -2.01
C ALA A 95 -27.14 -1.18 -0.62
N GLU A 96 -26.24 -1.42 0.34
CA GLU A 96 -26.57 -1.76 1.72
C GLU A 96 -27.33 -0.62 2.42
N TYR A 97 -26.88 0.63 2.24
CA TYR A 97 -27.58 1.81 2.76
C TYR A 97 -28.97 1.99 2.15
N ARG A 98 -29.11 1.82 0.83
CA ARG A 98 -30.43 1.87 0.16
C ARG A 98 -31.40 0.81 0.70
N ALA A 99 -30.87 -0.31 1.19
CA ALA A 99 -31.65 -1.36 1.80
C ALA A 99 -31.85 -1.19 3.32
N GLY A 100 -31.46 -0.04 3.89
CA GLY A 100 -31.67 0.30 5.31
C GLY A 100 -30.73 -0.42 6.28
N ARG A 101 -29.60 -0.95 5.79
CA ARG A 101 -28.58 -1.61 6.62
C ARG A 101 -27.41 -0.65 6.92
N THR A 102 -26.59 -1.05 7.89
CA THR A 102 -25.34 -0.35 8.24
C THR A 102 -24.16 -1.19 7.74
N PRO A 103 -23.62 -0.91 6.53
CA PRO A 103 -22.48 -1.62 5.99
C PRO A 103 -21.18 -1.28 6.74
N ASN A 104 -20.20 -2.18 6.64
CA ASN A 104 -18.81 -1.92 7.04
C ASN A 104 -17.92 -2.00 5.78
N PRO A 105 -17.57 -0.86 5.16
CA PRO A 105 -16.78 -0.86 3.92
C PRO A 105 -15.34 -1.34 4.14
N ASP A 106 -14.79 -1.23 5.35
CA ASP A 106 -13.41 -1.63 5.65
C ASP A 106 -13.19 -3.14 5.51
N ILE A 107 -14.24 -3.94 5.77
CA ILE A 107 -14.20 -5.40 5.55
C ILE A 107 -13.98 -5.71 4.07
N LEU A 108 -14.69 -5.00 3.19
CA LEU A 108 -14.56 -5.17 1.74
C LEU A 108 -13.27 -4.55 1.22
N CYS A 109 -12.87 -3.38 1.73
CA CYS A 109 -11.57 -2.77 1.41
C CYS A 109 -10.42 -3.72 1.70
N ASN A 110 -10.42 -4.38 2.86
CA ASN A 110 -9.42 -5.40 3.15
C ASN A 110 -9.50 -6.57 2.17
N ARG A 111 -10.68 -7.13 1.96
CA ARG A 111 -10.87 -8.33 1.11
C ARG A 111 -10.53 -8.09 -0.36
N GLU A 112 -11.02 -7.01 -0.94
CA GLU A 112 -10.97 -6.74 -2.37
C GLU A 112 -9.76 -5.89 -2.76
N ILE A 113 -9.36 -4.94 -1.92
CA ILE A 113 -8.26 -4.02 -2.25
C ILE A 113 -6.97 -4.46 -1.58
N LYS A 114 -6.91 -4.47 -0.25
CA LYS A 114 -5.64 -4.65 0.47
C LYS A 114 -5.08 -6.07 0.42
N PHE A 115 -5.90 -7.11 0.26
CA PHE A 115 -5.43 -8.50 0.23
C PHE A 115 -5.68 -9.21 -1.11
N LYS A 116 -6.25 -8.51 -2.09
CA LYS A 116 -6.46 -9.01 -3.45
C LYS A 116 -5.80 -8.11 -4.48
N THR A 117 -6.36 -6.95 -4.81
CA THR A 117 -5.76 -6.03 -5.82
C THR A 117 -4.31 -5.67 -5.48
N PHE A 118 -4.03 -5.28 -4.23
CA PHE A 118 -2.66 -5.00 -3.79
C PHE A 118 -1.73 -6.20 -3.94
N LEU A 119 -2.19 -7.39 -3.55
CA LEU A 119 -1.41 -8.62 -3.63
C LEU A 119 -1.07 -8.96 -5.09
N GLU A 120 -2.06 -8.90 -5.98
CA GLU A 120 -1.89 -9.14 -7.42
C GLU A 120 -0.84 -8.17 -8.01
N HIS A 121 -0.96 -6.88 -7.72
CA HIS A 121 0.01 -5.88 -8.18
C HIS A 121 1.41 -6.01 -7.55
N ALA A 122 1.50 -6.47 -6.30
CA ALA A 122 2.78 -6.74 -5.66
C ALA A 122 3.48 -7.93 -6.35
N VAL A 123 2.74 -8.99 -6.66
CA VAL A 123 3.24 -10.17 -7.39
C VAL A 123 3.70 -9.80 -8.80
N ASP A 124 2.94 -8.96 -9.52
CA ASP A 124 3.34 -8.46 -10.85
C ASP A 124 4.65 -7.67 -10.82
N LEU A 125 4.96 -7.04 -9.69
CA LEU A 125 6.21 -6.32 -9.45
C LEU A 125 7.34 -7.23 -8.93
N GLY A 126 7.08 -8.53 -8.79
CA GLY A 126 8.05 -9.55 -8.38
C GLY A 126 8.13 -9.82 -6.88
N ALA A 127 7.18 -9.34 -6.08
CA ALA A 127 7.14 -9.66 -4.65
C ALA A 127 6.59 -11.07 -4.41
N GLU A 128 7.18 -11.77 -3.44
CA GLU A 128 6.73 -13.09 -2.98
C GLU A 128 5.78 -12.98 -1.79
N LYS A 129 5.90 -11.89 -1.02
CA LYS A 129 5.10 -11.61 0.17
C LYS A 129 4.63 -10.17 0.16
N ILE A 130 3.55 -9.93 0.90
CA ILE A 130 3.11 -8.59 1.26
C ILE A 130 3.16 -8.38 2.77
N ALA A 131 3.33 -7.14 3.19
CA ALA A 131 3.22 -6.72 4.58
C ALA A 131 2.30 -5.50 4.70
N THR A 132 1.66 -5.35 5.85
CA THR A 132 0.77 -4.21 6.15
C THR A 132 0.95 -3.80 7.60
N GLY A 133 0.55 -2.57 7.94
CA GLY A 133 0.51 -2.10 9.32
C GLY A 133 -0.67 -2.61 10.16
N HIS A 134 -1.42 -3.62 9.71
CA HIS A 134 -2.52 -4.15 10.53
C HIS A 134 -1.96 -4.78 11.81
N TYR A 135 -2.53 -4.43 12.96
CA TYR A 135 -2.19 -5.02 14.25
C TYR A 135 -2.80 -6.43 14.38
N VAL A 136 -2.15 -7.40 13.73
CA VAL A 136 -2.57 -8.79 13.66
C VAL A 136 -1.34 -9.69 13.53
N ARG A 137 -1.49 -10.98 13.81
CA ARG A 137 -0.42 -11.96 13.67
C ARG A 137 -0.92 -13.14 12.84
N SER A 138 -0.10 -13.58 11.89
CA SER A 138 -0.36 -14.84 11.17
C SER A 138 0.16 -16.02 11.99
N ASP A 139 -0.52 -17.15 11.93
CA ASP A 139 -0.08 -18.39 12.60
C ASP A 139 1.09 -19.08 11.87
N ARG A 140 1.40 -18.66 10.65
CA ARG A 140 2.59 -19.09 9.93
C ARG A 140 3.81 -18.38 10.51
N ARG A 141 4.75 -19.16 11.04
CA ARG A 141 6.06 -18.68 11.46
C ARG A 141 7.03 -18.88 10.29
N ASP A 142 7.79 -17.84 9.97
CA ASP A 142 8.95 -17.92 9.06
C ASP A 142 10.09 -18.75 9.68
#